data_AF-A0A517RPA3-F1
#
_entry.id   AF-A0A517RPA3-F1
#
_cell.length_a   1.000
_cell.length_b   1.000
_cell.length_c   1.000
_cell.angle_alpha   90.00
_cell.angle_beta   90.00
_cell.angle_gamma   90.00
#
_symmetry.space_group_name_H-M   'P 1'
#
loop_
_entity.id
_entity.type
_entity.pdbx_description
1 polymer ?
#
loop_
_entity_poly.entity_id
_entity_poly.type
_entity_poly.pdbx_seq_one_letter_code
_entity_poly.pdbx_strand_id
1 'polypeptide(L)'
;MIKPRLTEEQRQALDQHHGLVEVDEEGRKYVLMSQEVYREIMGIGTEEELAASLSALQEGLADIDAGRTRPFRDVLAELEDA
;
A
#
# COMPACT_ATOMS: atom_id res chain seq x y z
N MET A 1 12.64 15.87 14.46
CA MET A 1 12.38 15.85 13.01
C MET A 1 11.28 16.87 12.74
N ILE A 2 11.56 17.95 12.01
CA ILE A 2 10.54 18.96 11.66
C ILE A 2 9.64 18.33 10.60
N LYS A 3 8.34 18.20 10.88
CA LYS A 3 7.38 17.80 9.85
C LYS A 3 7.10 19.04 9.00
N PRO A 4 7.49 19.08 7.72
CA PRO A 4 7.14 20.20 6.85
C PRO A 4 5.61 20.29 6.79
N ARG A 5 5.08 21.50 6.98
CA ARG A 5 3.65 21.78 6.87
C ARG A 5 3.38 22.29 5.46
N LEU A 6 2.38 21.71 4.80
CA LEU A 6 1.89 22.22 3.52
C LEU A 6 1.42 23.66 3.66
N THR A 7 1.68 24.46 2.63
CA THR A 7 1.07 25.78 2.48
C THR A 7 -0.45 25.62 2.26
N GLU A 8 -1.19 26.71 2.43
CA GLU A 8 -2.64 26.67 2.21
C GLU A 8 -3.00 26.44 0.74
N GLU A 9 -2.22 27.02 -0.17
CA GLU A 9 -2.34 26.80 -1.60
C GLU A 9 -2.12 25.33 -1.99
N GLN A 10 -1.10 24.68 -1.42
CA GLN A 10 -0.85 23.25 -1.64
C GLN A 10 -1.99 22.37 -1.10
N ARG A 11 -2.58 22.73 0.05
CA ARG A 11 -3.77 22.03 0.59
C ARG A 11 -4.96 22.15 -0.36
N GLN A 12 -5.27 23.37 -0.80
CA GLN A 12 -6.39 23.60 -1.71
C GLN A 12 -6.19 22.93 -3.06
N ALA A 13 -4.97 22.94 -3.60
CA ALA A 13 -4.66 22.26 -4.85
C ALA A 13 -4.83 20.74 -4.74
N LEU A 14 -4.41 20.12 -3.62
CA LEU A 14 -4.66 18.70 -3.37
C LEU A 14 -6.15 18.40 -3.33
N ASP A 15 -6.97 19.21 -2.65
CA ASP A 15 -8.42 18.98 -2.61
C ASP A 15 -9.08 19.13 -3.99
N GLN A 16 -8.64 20.09 -4.82
CA GLN A 16 -9.19 20.35 -6.16
C GLN A 16 -8.80 19.29 -7.19
N HIS A 17 -7.60 18.71 -7.06
CA HIS A 17 -7.05 17.74 -8.03
C HIS A 17 -7.08 16.30 -7.51
N HIS A 18 -8.05 15.97 -6.67
CA HIS A 18 -8.26 14.62 -6.13
C HIS A 18 -7.01 14.03 -5.47
N GLY A 19 -6.22 14.86 -4.78
CA GLY A 19 -5.08 14.44 -3.99
C GLY A 19 -3.81 14.18 -4.77
N LEU A 20 -3.64 14.71 -5.99
CA LEU A 20 -2.38 14.63 -6.74
C LEU A 20 -2.05 15.93 -7.49
N VAL A 21 -0.87 16.50 -7.23
CA VAL A 21 -0.43 17.78 -7.81
C VAL A 21 1.06 17.71 -8.17
N GLU A 22 1.42 18.14 -9.37
CA GLU A 22 2.82 18.43 -9.74
C GLU A 22 3.19 19.83 -9.23
N VAL A 23 4.31 19.91 -8.51
CA VAL A 23 4.88 21.17 -8.03
C VAL A 23 6.19 21.42 -8.77
N ASP A 24 6.34 22.64 -9.29
CA ASP A 24 7.57 23.15 -9.89
C ASP A 24 8.05 24.34 -9.05
N GLU A 25 8.98 24.07 -8.13
CA GLU A 25 9.61 25.10 -7.29
C GLU A 25 11.07 25.26 -7.71
N GLU A 26 11.41 26.45 -8.23
CA GLU A 26 12.79 26.83 -8.59
C GLU A 26 13.51 25.80 -9.50
N GLY A 27 12.76 25.17 -10.42
CA GLY A 27 13.28 24.16 -11.34
C GLY A 27 13.39 22.75 -10.75
N ARG A 28 12.88 22.53 -9.53
CA ARG A 28 12.71 21.19 -8.95
C ARG A 28 11.26 20.76 -9.09
N LYS A 29 11.07 19.67 -9.83
CA LYS A 29 9.77 19.04 -10.02
C LYS A 29 9.58 17.91 -9.02
N TYR A 30 8.49 17.96 -8.27
CA TYR A 30 8.05 16.87 -7.41
C TYR A 30 6.53 16.73 -7.41
N VAL A 31 6.04 15.57 -7.01
CA VAL A 31 4.61 15.29 -6.87
C VAL A 31 4.23 15.37 -5.40
N LEU A 32 3.23 16.18 -5.08
CA LEU A 32 2.50 16.11 -3.83
C LEU A 32 1.29 15.20 -4.01
N MET A 33 1.09 14.27 -3.09
CA MET A 33 -0.09 13.40 -3.08
C MET A 33 -0.68 13.24 -1.69
N SER A 34 -2.00 13.08 -1.62
CA SER A 34 -2.67 12.68 -0.39
C SER A 34 -2.25 11.27 0.00
N GLN A 35 -2.30 10.95 1.29
CA GLN A 35 -1.99 9.60 1.74
C GLN A 35 -2.98 8.56 1.21
N GLU A 36 -4.22 8.97 0.97
CA GLU A 36 -5.25 8.11 0.39
C GLU A 36 -4.88 7.70 -1.03
N VAL A 37 -4.53 8.66 -1.90
CA VAL A 37 -4.07 8.40 -3.27
C VAL A 37 -2.79 7.57 -3.27
N TYR A 38 -1.85 7.85 -2.36
CA TYR A 38 -0.66 7.04 -2.20
C TYR A 38 -1.00 5.58 -1.86
N ARG A 39 -1.95 5.36 -0.93
CA ARG A 39 -2.37 4.01 -0.53
C ARG A 39 -3.04 3.28 -1.70
N GLU A 40 -3.93 3.94 -2.42
CA GLU A 40 -4.62 3.37 -3.59
C GLU A 40 -3.62 2.96 -4.69
N ILE A 41 -2.70 3.86 -5.08
CA ILE A 41 -1.67 3.58 -6.10
C ILE A 41 -0.78 2.41 -5.70
N MET A 42 -0.42 2.31 -4.43
CA MET A 42 0.43 1.25 -3.90
C MET A 42 -0.32 -0.07 -3.69
N GLY A 43 -1.62 -0.14 -4.01
CA GLY A 43 -2.47 -1.29 -3.71
C GLY A 43 -2.55 -1.60 -2.21
N ILE A 44 -2.25 -0.62 -1.37
CA ILE A 44 -2.41 -0.72 0.08
C ILE A 44 -3.90 -0.54 0.32
N GLY A 45 -4.58 -1.65 0.57
CA GLY A 45 -5.99 -1.69 0.94
C GLY A 45 -6.31 -0.84 2.19
N THR A 46 -7.55 -0.91 2.65
CA THR A 46 -7.96 -0.30 3.92
C THR A 46 -7.00 -0.69 5.05
N GLU A 47 -6.97 0.07 6.14
CA GLU A 47 -6.12 -0.30 7.29
C GLU A 47 -6.44 -1.72 7.81
N GLU A 48 -7.68 -2.16 7.64
CA GLU A 48 -8.17 -3.50 7.94
C GLU A 48 -7.60 -4.54 6.97
N GLU A 49 -7.61 -4.28 5.66
CA GLU A 49 -7.03 -5.15 4.63
C GLU A 49 -5.51 -5.26 4.78
N LEU A 50 -4.83 -4.15 5.15
CA LEU A 50 -3.41 -4.15 5.47
C LEU A 50 -3.12 -5.00 6.72
N ALA A 51 -3.90 -4.83 7.79
CA ALA A 51 -3.76 -5.61 9.00
C ALA A 51 -4.01 -7.11 8.75
N ALA A 52 -5.02 -7.45 7.97
CA ALA A 52 -5.32 -8.82 7.56
C ALA A 52 -4.17 -9.43 6.74
N SER A 53 -3.63 -8.67 5.79
CA SER A 53 -2.50 -9.11 4.95
C SER A 53 -1.24 -9.36 5.78
N LEU A 54 -0.92 -8.46 6.72
CA LEU A 54 0.21 -8.62 7.63
C LEU A 54 0.03 -9.83 8.55
N SER A 55 -1.17 -10.06 9.07
CA SER A 55 -1.49 -11.22 9.88
C SER A 55 -1.29 -12.53 9.10
N ALA A 56 -1.80 -12.61 7.87
CA ALA A 56 -1.66 -13.79 7.01
C ALA A 56 -0.19 -14.09 6.68
N LEU A 57 0.63 -13.07 6.44
CA LEU A 57 2.07 -13.24 6.23
C LEU A 57 2.78 -13.79 7.48
N GLN A 58 2.44 -13.28 8.66
CA GLN A 58 3.02 -13.77 9.93
C GLN A 58 2.64 -15.23 10.20
N GLU A 59 1.40 -15.60 9.93
CA GLU A 59 0.92 -16.99 10.04
C GLU A 59 1.66 -17.90 9.07
N GLY A 60 1.77 -17.52 7.79
CA GLY A 60 2.51 -18.29 6.79
C GLY A 60 3.99 -18.48 7.13
N LEU A 61 4.65 -17.47 7.70
CA LEU A 61 6.03 -17.60 8.19
C LEU A 61 6.13 -18.58 9.35
N ALA A 62 5.21 -18.52 10.32
CA ALA A 62 5.16 -19.45 11.43
C ALA A 62 4.87 -20.90 10.98
N ASP A 63 4.08 -21.08 9.92
CA ASP A 63 3.85 -22.38 9.30
C ASP A 63 5.10 -22.94 8.63
N ILE A 64 5.87 -22.09 7.93
CA ILE A 64 7.16 -22.48 7.34
C ILE A 64 8.13 -22.94 8.44
N ASP A 65 8.28 -22.15 9.50
CA ASP A 65 9.19 -22.47 10.61
C ASP A 65 8.79 -23.76 11.34
N ALA A 66 7.49 -24.05 11.41
CA ALA A 66 6.96 -25.27 12.01
C ALA A 66 6.88 -26.47 11.04
N GLY A 67 7.30 -26.31 9.77
CA GLY A 67 7.21 -27.34 8.75
C GLY A 67 5.78 -27.67 8.31
N ARG A 68 4.80 -26.83 8.63
CA ARG A 68 3.39 -26.94 8.19
C ARG A 68 3.20 -26.40 6.77
N THR A 69 4.08 -26.81 5.86
CA THR A 69 4.01 -26.43 4.44
C THR A 69 3.47 -27.58 3.61
N ARG A 70 2.78 -27.26 2.51
CA ARG A 70 2.33 -28.26 1.53
C ARG A 70 3.05 -28.07 0.19
N PRO A 71 3.39 -29.15 -0.54
CA PRO A 71 3.90 -29.03 -1.89
C PRO A 71 2.90 -28.34 -2.81
N PHE A 72 3.40 -27.42 -3.63
CA PHE A 72 2.57 -26.63 -4.54
C PHE A 72 1.76 -27.50 -5.53
N ARG A 73 2.32 -28.63 -5.96
CA ARG A 73 1.64 -29.56 -6.87
C ARG A 73 0.39 -30.20 -6.26
N ASP A 74 0.41 -30.46 -4.95
CA ASP A 74 -0.72 -31.07 -4.25
C ASP A 74 -1.88 -30.07 -4.15
N VAL A 75 -1.56 -28.79 -3.93
CA VAL A 75 -2.55 -27.70 -3.92
C VAL A 75 -3.17 -27.49 -5.31
N LEU A 76 -2.37 -27.54 -6.37
CA LEU A 76 -2.88 -27.41 -7.75
C LEU A 76 -3.83 -28.54 -8.11
N ALA A 77 -3.51 -29.79 -7.75
CA ALA A 77 -4.36 -30.93 -8.01
C ALA A 77 -5.74 -30.79 -7.33
N GLU A 78 -5.79 -30.30 -6.08
CA GLU A 78 -7.04 -30.04 -5.36
C GLU A 78 -7.91 -28.97 -6.02
N LEU A 79 -7.31 -27.97 -6.66
CA LEU A 79 -8.03 -26.91 -7.36
C LEU A 79 -8.55 -27.34 -8.74
N GLU A 80 -7.86 -28.28 -9.41
CA GLU A 80 -8.30 -28.86 -10.68
C GLU A 80 -9.47 -29.84 -10.48
N ASP A 81 -9.59 -30.43 -9.29
CA ASP A 81 -10.66 -31.36 -8.90
C ASP A 81 -11.88 -30.67 -8.25
N ALA A 82 -11.87 -29.33 -8.07
CA ALA A 82 -12.89 -28.55 -7.37
C ALA A 82 -13.95 -27.89 -8.27
#